data_AF-A0A483LDI9-F1
#
_entry.id   AF-A0A483LDI9-F1
#
_cell.length_a   1.000
_cell.length_b   1.000
_cell.length_c   1.000
_cell.angle_alpha   90.00
_cell.angle_beta   90.00
_cell.angle_gamma   90.00
#
_symmetry.space_group_name_H-M   'P 1'
#
loop_
_entity.id
_entity.type
_entity.pdbx_description
1 polymer ?
#
loop_
_entity_poly.entity_id
_entity_poly.type
_entity_poly.pdbx_seq_one_letter_code
_entity_poly.pdbx_strand_id
1 'polypeptide(L)'
;MRAINILSSDLPEISRFTKECINHGQALLFKASKEDVKDIYFILKDGADFYALGDKGQVVSMYRPLKQDMVIDEVVYFSDIDKPNSLSNFHLSMKG
;
A
#
# COMPACT_ATOMS: atom_id res chain seq x y z
N MET A 1 -4.93 -12.55 5.39
CA MET A 1 -3.96 -11.66 4.74
C MET A 1 -2.92 -12.47 3.97
N ARG A 2 -2.83 -12.27 2.66
CA ARG A 2 -1.85 -12.86 1.74
C ARG A 2 -1.03 -11.74 1.09
N ALA A 3 0.26 -11.96 0.90
CA ALA A 3 1.10 -11.09 0.09
C ALA A 3 1.04 -11.50 -1.39
N ILE A 4 0.89 -10.52 -2.27
CA ILE A 4 1.01 -10.68 -3.72
C ILE A 4 2.13 -9.77 -4.24
N ASN A 5 2.79 -10.21 -5.30
CA ASN A 5 3.84 -9.45 -5.95
C ASN A 5 3.40 -9.11 -7.38
N ILE A 6 3.55 -7.86 -7.77
CA ILE A 6 3.26 -7.33 -9.11
C ILE A 6 4.51 -6.63 -9.65
N LEU A 7 4.52 -6.29 -10.94
CA LEU A 7 5.60 -5.47 -11.51
C LEU A 7 5.35 -4.00 -11.19
N SER A 8 6.41 -3.22 -10.99
CA SER A 8 6.31 -1.76 -10.82
C SER A 8 5.65 -1.08 -12.02
N SER A 9 5.74 -1.67 -13.21
CA SER A 9 5.08 -1.23 -14.43
C SER A 9 3.56 -1.42 -14.42
N ASP A 10 3.02 -2.25 -13.53
CA ASP A 10 1.57 -2.48 -13.43
C ASP A 10 0.87 -1.26 -12.81
N LEU A 11 1.57 -0.51 -11.95
CA LEU A 11 1.10 0.73 -11.33
C LEU A 11 2.03 1.90 -11.71
N PRO A 12 2.05 2.33 -12.98
CA PRO A 12 3.00 3.31 -13.48
C PRO A 12 2.87 4.68 -12.81
N GLU A 13 1.67 5.04 -12.36
CA GLU A 13 1.38 6.36 -11.78
C GLU A 13 1.90 6.51 -10.33
N ILE A 14 2.24 5.40 -9.68
CA ILE A 14 2.89 5.45 -8.36
C ILE A 14 4.37 5.73 -8.57
N SER A 15 4.86 6.78 -7.90
CA SER A 15 6.27 7.17 -7.96
C SER A 15 7.21 6.04 -7.50
N ARG A 16 8.42 5.98 -8.06
CA ARG A 16 9.42 4.98 -7.67
C ARG A 16 9.69 5.00 -6.15
N PHE A 17 9.81 6.19 -5.57
CA PHE A 17 10.03 6.36 -4.13
C PHE A 17 8.91 5.73 -3.29
N THR A 18 7.64 5.97 -3.66
CA THR A 18 6.51 5.36 -2.95
C THR A 18 6.52 3.83 -3.06
N LYS A 19 6.90 3.29 -4.23
CA LYS A 19 7.02 1.84 -4.44
C LYS A 19 8.13 1.22 -3.57
N GLU A 20 9.25 1.93 -3.42
CA GLU A 20 10.33 1.57 -2.50
C GLU A 20 9.82 1.59 -1.05
N CYS A 21 9.11 2.64 -0.62
CA CYS A 21 8.50 2.71 0.71
C CYS A 21 7.55 1.53 0.97
N ILE A 22 6.77 1.10 -0.03
CA ILE A 22 5.89 -0.08 0.06
C ILE A 22 6.72 -1.36 0.29
N ASN A 23 7.75 -1.59 -0.52
CA ASN A 23 8.62 -2.76 -0.38
C ASN A 23 9.43 -2.79 0.92
N HIS A 24 9.74 -1.63 1.47
CA HIS A 24 10.41 -1.47 2.76
C HIS A 24 9.43 -1.51 3.95
N GLY A 25 8.12 -1.64 3.72
CA GLY A 25 7.10 -1.67 4.77
C GLY A 25 6.87 -0.34 5.49
N GLN A 26 7.33 0.77 4.90
CA GLN A 26 7.08 2.13 5.39
C GLN A 26 5.68 2.62 5.01
N ALA A 27 5.18 2.17 3.85
CA ALA A 27 3.81 2.34 3.41
C ALA A 27 3.19 0.97 3.12
N LEU A 28 1.86 0.89 3.12
CA LEU A 28 1.14 -0.36 2.85
C LEU A 28 0.21 -0.20 1.66
N LEU A 29 0.40 -1.02 0.63
CA LEU A 29 -0.50 -1.10 -0.52
C LEU A 29 -1.31 -2.39 -0.43
N PHE A 30 -2.63 -2.30 -0.58
CA PHE A 30 -3.52 -3.46 -0.57
C PHE A 30 -4.64 -3.30 -1.58
N LYS A 31 -5.24 -4.42 -1.98
CA LYS A 31 -6.41 -4.37 -2.88
C LYS A 31 -7.63 -3.86 -2.13
N ALA A 32 -8.43 -3.04 -2.81
CA ALA A 32 -9.74 -2.65 -2.30
C ALA A 32 -10.70 -3.85 -2.30
N SER A 33 -11.57 -3.93 -1.29
CA SER A 33 -12.66 -4.89 -1.27
C SER A 33 -13.62 -4.62 -2.43
N LYS A 34 -14.05 -5.67 -3.13
CA LYS A 34 -14.89 -5.58 -4.34
C LYS A 34 -16.26 -4.94 -4.10
N GLU A 35 -16.65 -4.76 -2.83
CA GLU A 35 -18.01 -4.45 -2.44
C GLU A 35 -18.29 -2.94 -2.32
N ASP A 36 -17.26 -2.08 -2.24
CA ASP A 36 -17.50 -0.72 -1.73
C ASP A 36 -17.43 0.42 -2.76
N VAL A 37 -16.61 0.39 -3.81
CA VAL A 37 -16.50 1.57 -4.70
C VAL A 37 -16.09 1.22 -6.12
N LYS A 38 -16.89 1.65 -7.10
CA LYS A 38 -16.57 1.57 -8.53
C LYS A 38 -15.31 2.40 -8.81
N ASP A 39 -14.41 1.87 -9.63
CA ASP A 39 -13.16 2.52 -10.06
C ASP A 39 -12.03 2.61 -9.01
N ILE A 40 -12.20 2.02 -7.82
CA ILE A 40 -11.11 1.83 -6.84
C ILE A 40 -10.63 0.38 -6.88
N TYR A 41 -9.34 0.18 -7.14
CA TYR A 41 -8.71 -1.13 -7.25
C TYR A 41 -7.71 -1.39 -6.12
N PHE A 42 -7.02 -0.34 -5.67
CA PHE A 42 -6.02 -0.43 -4.62
C PHE A 42 -6.19 0.70 -3.61
N ILE A 43 -5.64 0.49 -2.43
CA ILE A 43 -5.57 1.47 -1.36
C ILE A 43 -4.15 1.52 -0.86
N LEU A 44 -3.58 2.72 -0.88
CA LEU A 44 -2.29 3.02 -0.29
C LEU A 44 -2.51 3.68 1.07
N LYS A 45 -1.97 3.07 2.11
CA LYS A 45 -1.90 3.65 3.44
C LYS A 45 -0.49 4.16 3.68
N ASP A 46 -0.38 5.46 3.91
CA ASP A 46 0.86 6.13 4.28
C ASP A 46 0.63 6.87 5.60
N GLY A 47 1.19 6.33 6.69
CA GLY A 47 0.91 6.82 8.04
C GLY A 47 -0.59 6.77 8.38
N ALA A 48 -1.20 7.95 8.57
CA ALA A 48 -2.62 8.13 8.88
C ALA A 48 -3.49 8.41 7.63
N ASP A 49 -2.85 8.67 6.49
CA ASP A 49 -3.51 9.01 5.25
C ASP A 49 -3.77 7.75 4.41
N PHE A 50 -4.95 7.72 3.78
CA PHE A 50 -5.35 6.66 2.87
C PHE A 50 -5.64 7.27 1.50
N TYR A 51 -5.07 6.65 0.48
CA TYR A 51 -5.23 7.03 -0.92
C TYR A 51 -5.94 5.89 -1.64
N ALA A 52 -7.14 6.17 -2.12
CA ALA A 52 -7.84 5.29 -3.04
C ALA A 52 -7.23 5.43 -4.43
N LEU A 53 -6.82 4.30 -5.01
CA LEU A 53 -6.14 4.25 -6.29
C LEU A 53 -6.95 3.49 -7.33
N GLY A 54 -6.86 3.97 -8.57
CA GLY A 54 -7.37 3.27 -9.74
C GLY A 54 -6.49 2.08 -10.12
N ASP A 55 -6.82 1.46 -11.25
CA ASP A 55 -6.18 0.26 -11.78
C ASP A 55 -4.71 0.45 -12.20
N LYS A 56 -4.28 1.69 -12.49
CA LYS A 56 -2.90 2.07 -12.83
C LYS A 56 -2.16 2.77 -11.70
N GLY A 57 -2.77 2.88 -10.52
CA GLY A 57 -2.17 3.51 -9.35
C GLY A 57 -2.35 5.03 -9.27
N GLN A 58 -3.15 5.61 -10.17
CA GLN A 58 -3.57 7.01 -10.12
C GLN A 58 -4.45 7.25 -8.89
N VAL A 59 -4.25 8.38 -8.21
CA VAL A 59 -5.06 8.74 -7.04
C VAL A 59 -6.46 9.17 -7.49
N VAL A 60 -7.47 8.44 -7.02
CA VAL A 60 -8.89 8.75 -7.24
C VAL A 60 -9.43 9.62 -6.10
N SER A 61 -9.03 9.32 -4.86
CA SER A 61 -9.44 10.08 -3.67
C SER A 61 -8.44 9.90 -2.53
N MET A 62 -8.45 10.84 -1.59
CA MET A 62 -7.66 10.79 -0.36
C MET A 62 -8.60 11.00 0.83
N TYR A 63 -8.43 10.20 1.87
CA TYR A 63 -9.25 10.27 3.07
C TYR A 63 -8.50 9.82 4.32
N ARG A 64 -9.03 10.21 5.48
CA ARG A 64 -8.60 9.73 6.79
C ARG A 64 -9.78 9.04 7.47
N PRO A 65 -9.77 7.71 7.62
CA PRO A 65 -10.90 7.02 8.23
C PRO A 65 -11.01 7.39 9.72
N LEU A 66 -12.23 7.66 10.19
CA LEU A 66 -12.51 7.97 11.60
C LEU A 66 -12.40 6.73 12.51
N LYS A 67 -12.49 5.52 11.93
CA LYS A 67 -12.28 4.23 12.59
C LYS A 67 -11.49 3.30 11.67
N GLN A 68 -10.54 2.57 12.23
CA GLN A 68 -9.58 1.74 11.47
C GLN A 68 -10.01 0.27 11.44
N ASP A 69 -11.27 0.00 11.05
CA ASP A 69 -11.82 -1.36 10.94
C ASP A 69 -11.78 -1.85 9.49
N MET A 70 -10.60 -1.79 8.88
CA MET A 70 -10.41 -2.21 7.49
C MET A 70 -9.83 -3.62 7.44
N VAL A 71 -10.58 -4.55 6.85
CA VAL A 71 -10.11 -5.93 6.62
C VAL A 71 -9.18 -5.93 5.41
N ILE A 72 -7.92 -6.30 5.64
CA ILE A 72 -6.90 -6.37 4.58
C ILE A 72 -6.64 -7.83 4.23
N ASP A 73 -7.21 -8.28 3.11
CA ASP A 73 -7.05 -9.64 2.61
C ASP A 73 -5.79 -9.83 1.77
N GLU A 74 -5.46 -8.87 0.90
CA GLU A 74 -4.33 -8.95 -0.03
C GLU A 74 -3.44 -7.71 0.07
N VAL A 75 -2.18 -7.88 0.48
CA VAL A 75 -1.13 -6.84 0.48
C VAL A 75 -0.27 -6.98 -0.77
N VAL A 76 0.06 -5.85 -1.38
CA VAL A 76 0.79 -5.77 -2.66
C VAL A 76 2.22 -5.30 -2.41
N TYR A 77 3.17 -6.01 -3.02
CA TYR A 77 4.57 -5.62 -3.13
C TYR A 77 5.00 -5.61 -4.61
N PHE A 78 6.09 -4.92 -4.90
CA PHE A 78 6.69 -4.90 -6.23
C PHE A 78 7.80 -5.96 -6.32
N SER A 79 7.79 -6.82 -7.33
CA SER A 79 8.75 -7.91 -7.50
C SER A 79 10.09 -7.45 -8.07
N ASP A 80 10.09 -6.35 -8.81
CA ASP A 80 11.20 -5.75 -9.55
C ASP A 80 11.86 -4.57 -8.80
N ILE A 81 11.43 -4.31 -7.57
CA ILE A 81 12.04 -3.33 -6.67
C ILE A 81 12.64 -4.09 -5.50
N ASP A 82 13.84 -3.67 -5.08
CA ASP A 82 14.54 -4.30 -3.97
C ASP A 82 13.68 -4.30 -2.70
N LYS A 83 13.83 -5.36 -1.91
CA LYS A 83 13.33 -5.46 -0.55
C LYS A 83 14.54 -5.51 0.38
N PRO A 84 14.51 -4.87 1.55
CA PRO A 84 15.62 -4.98 2.47
C PRO A 84 15.84 -6.45 2.86
N ASN A 85 17.09 -6.94 2.73
CA ASN A 85 17.47 -8.35 2.97
C ASN A 85 17.27 -8.82 4.42
N SER A 86 16.83 -7.96 5.33
CA SER A 86 16.37 -8.37 6.66
C SER A 86 15.42 -7.35 7.26
N LEU A 87 14.27 -7.81 7.75
CA LEU A 87 13.35 -7.07 8.63
C LEU A 87 13.88 -6.97 10.07
N SER A 88 15.20 -6.90 10.28
CA SER A 88 15.78 -6.93 11.64
C SER A 88 15.70 -5.60 12.39
N ASN A 89 15.31 -4.49 11.74
CA ASN A 89 15.32 -3.16 12.35
C ASN A 89 13.97 -2.45 12.32
N PHE A 90 12.85 -3.16 12.41
CA PHE A 90 11.58 -2.53 12.78
C PHE A 90 11.62 -2.15 14.27
N HIS A 91 12.40 -1.13 14.60
CA HIS A 91 12.40 -0.52 15.93
C HIS A 91 11.11 0.28 16.05
N LEU A 92 10.06 -0.37 16.55
CA LEU A 92 8.90 0.31 17.13
C LEU A 92 9.41 1.14 18.31
N SER A 93 9.80 2.38 18.04
CA SER A 93 10.00 3.37 19.10
C SER A 93 8.63 3.81 19.60
N MET A 94 8.00 2.99 20.43
CA MET A 94 7.01 3.47 21.39
C MET A 94 7.78 4.23 22.48
N LYS A 95 7.84 5.54 22.37
CA LYS A 95 7.92 6.46 23.51
C LYS A 95 6.55 7.13 23.53
N GLY A 96 5.72 6.99 24.56
CA GLY A 96 6.01 7.08 25.98
C GLY A 96 5.21 8.27 26.47
#